data_AF-A0A1V4VDJ7-F1
#
_entry.id   AF-A0A1V4VDJ7-F1
#
_cell.length_a   1.000
_cell.length_b   1.000
_cell.length_c   1.000
_cell.angle_alpha   90.00
_cell.angle_beta   90.00
_cell.angle_gamma   90.00
#
_symmetry.space_group_name_H-M   'P 1'
#
loop_
_entity.id
_entity.type
_entity.pdbx_description
1 polymer ?
#
loop_
_entity_poly.entity_id
_entity_poly.type
_entity_poly.pdbx_seq_one_letter_code
_entity_poly.pdbx_strand_id
1 'polypeptide(L)'
;MVRPKTKEKRGHRTYHGKHKNMRGGGTRGGRGDSGKCKHHFMRSILLGTEMGKHGFVRLPLAEEVDVVNVDELDQLAGQDGKVEINELKVLGRGRVTRKLEVKALGFTATAKSKIEAAGGQAVVV
;
A
#
# COMPACT_ATOMS: atom_id res chain seq x y z
N MET A 1 22.23 -34.12 7.60
CA MET A 1 20.96 -34.69 8.10
C MET A 1 20.06 -35.04 6.91
N VAL A 2 19.54 -36.27 6.82
CA VAL A 2 18.69 -36.70 5.68
C VAL A 2 17.25 -36.25 5.92
N ARG A 3 16.62 -35.61 4.92
CA ARG A 3 15.23 -35.11 5.00
C ARG A 3 14.25 -36.25 5.33
N PRO A 4 13.21 -36.02 6.18
CA PRO A 4 12.27 -37.07 6.60
C PRO A 4 11.63 -37.82 5.42
N LYS A 5 11.11 -37.07 4.44
CA LYS A 5 10.55 -37.62 3.19
C LYS A 5 11.56 -38.46 2.38
N THR A 6 12.85 -38.17 2.49
CA THR A 6 13.90 -38.96 1.85
C THR A 6 14.10 -40.31 2.52
N LYS A 7 13.89 -40.40 3.85
CA LYS A 7 13.95 -41.67 4.59
C LYS A 7 12.77 -42.58 4.25
N GLU A 8 11.55 -42.03 4.27
CA GLU A 8 10.31 -42.77 3.98
C GLU A 8 10.26 -43.37 2.58
N LYS A 9 10.82 -42.66 1.59
CA LYS A 9 10.74 -43.07 0.19
C LYS A 9 11.98 -43.84 -0.30
N ARG A 10 12.90 -44.25 0.59
CA ARG A 10 14.00 -45.17 0.23
C ARG A 10 13.42 -46.50 -0.24
N GLY A 11 14.04 -47.12 -1.25
CA GLY A 11 13.54 -48.36 -1.87
C GLY A 11 12.44 -48.15 -2.92
N HIS A 12 11.81 -46.97 -3.00
CA HIS A 12 10.88 -46.66 -4.07
C HIS A 12 11.59 -46.11 -5.31
N ARG A 13 11.48 -46.82 -6.44
CA ARG A 13 12.03 -46.41 -7.73
C ARG A 13 11.48 -45.06 -8.25
N THR A 14 10.31 -44.63 -7.79
CA THR A 14 9.54 -43.51 -8.36
C THR A 14 9.35 -42.36 -7.38
N TYR A 15 10.40 -42.01 -6.64
CA TYR A 15 10.40 -40.94 -5.64
C TYR A 15 9.80 -39.61 -6.18
N HIS A 16 10.11 -39.26 -7.43
CA HIS A 16 9.71 -38.00 -8.09
C HIS A 16 8.76 -38.21 -9.30
N GLY A 17 8.06 -39.34 -9.35
CA GLY A 17 7.18 -39.71 -10.48
C GLY A 17 7.73 -40.85 -11.33
N LYS A 18 6.94 -41.29 -12.32
CA LYS A 18 7.23 -42.44 -13.20
C LYS A 18 7.70 -42.06 -14.61
N HIS A 19 6.93 -41.21 -15.30
CA HIS A 19 7.13 -40.97 -16.74
C HIS A 19 8.03 -39.79 -17.06
N LYS A 20 7.90 -38.67 -16.32
CA LYS A 20 8.61 -37.43 -16.67
C LYS A 20 9.72 -37.02 -15.68
N ASN A 21 9.76 -37.61 -14.47
CA ASN A 21 10.78 -37.43 -13.43
C ASN A 21 11.14 -35.95 -13.13
N MET A 22 12.04 -35.70 -12.18
CA MET A 22 12.43 -34.34 -11.78
C MET A 22 13.67 -33.88 -12.57
N ARG A 23 13.50 -33.44 -13.82
CA ARG A 23 14.60 -33.04 -14.73
C ARG A 23 15.10 -31.59 -14.51
N GLY A 24 14.98 -31.07 -13.29
CA GLY A 24 15.52 -29.77 -12.91
C GLY A 24 14.80 -28.56 -13.53
N GLY A 25 15.53 -27.69 -14.22
CA GLY A 25 15.02 -26.41 -14.74
C GLY A 25 13.97 -26.56 -15.84
N GLY A 26 14.14 -27.53 -16.75
CA GLY A 26 13.18 -27.75 -17.83
C GLY A 26 11.79 -28.11 -17.33
N THR A 27 11.70 -29.01 -16.34
CA THR A 27 10.43 -29.40 -15.71
C THR A 27 9.72 -28.23 -15.01
N ARG A 28 10.50 -27.25 -14.51
CA ARG A 28 9.97 -26.05 -13.85
C ARG A 28 9.56 -24.95 -14.85
N GLY A 29 9.83 -25.13 -16.14
CA GLY A 29 9.66 -24.08 -17.14
C GLY A 29 10.69 -22.96 -16.99
N GLY A 30 11.94 -23.32 -16.67
CA GLY A 30 13.06 -22.40 -16.49
C GLY A 30 13.47 -22.23 -15.02
N ARG A 31 14.44 -21.34 -14.77
CA ARG A 31 15.01 -21.09 -13.43
C ARG A 31 14.52 -19.74 -12.92
N GLY A 32 14.03 -19.71 -11.68
CA GLY A 32 13.52 -18.50 -11.05
C GLY A 32 12.29 -17.96 -11.77
N ASP A 33 12.26 -16.66 -12.00
CA ASP A 33 11.13 -15.91 -12.55
C ASP A 33 11.10 -15.86 -14.08
N SER A 34 11.74 -16.82 -14.74
CA SER A 34 11.73 -16.93 -16.19
C SER A 34 10.33 -17.19 -16.74
N GLY A 35 10.01 -16.60 -17.90
CA GLY A 35 8.79 -16.91 -18.65
C GLY A 35 7.52 -16.19 -18.19
N LYS A 36 7.60 -15.24 -17.25
CA LYS A 36 6.46 -14.42 -16.80
C LYS A 36 5.70 -13.68 -17.91
N CYS A 37 6.36 -13.32 -19.02
CA CYS A 37 5.71 -12.75 -20.22
C CYS A 37 5.52 -13.77 -21.37
N LYS A 38 5.67 -15.07 -21.10
CA LYS A 38 5.60 -16.15 -22.10
C LYS A 38 4.78 -17.32 -21.55
N HIS A 39 5.40 -18.49 -21.38
CA HIS A 39 4.72 -19.72 -20.92
C HIS A 39 4.28 -19.71 -19.45
N HIS A 40 4.67 -18.71 -18.64
CA HIS A 40 4.14 -18.47 -17.29
C HIS A 40 3.21 -17.25 -17.21
N PHE A 41 2.72 -16.73 -18.34
CA PHE A 41 1.90 -15.52 -18.40
C PHE A 41 0.59 -15.61 -17.57
N MET A 42 -0.16 -16.71 -17.67
CA MET A 42 -1.38 -16.86 -16.86
C MET A 42 -1.07 -16.87 -15.36
N ARG A 43 0.04 -17.54 -14.98
CA ARG A 43 0.49 -17.62 -13.58
C ARG A 43 0.95 -16.24 -13.07
N SER A 44 1.64 -15.46 -13.89
CA SER A 44 2.10 -14.12 -13.50
C SER A 44 0.93 -13.16 -13.31
N ILE A 45 -0.09 -13.21 -14.18
CA ILE A 45 -1.32 -12.44 -14.01
C ILE A 45 -2.03 -12.79 -12.72
N LEU A 46 -2.24 -14.09 -12.44
CA LEU A 46 -2.97 -14.52 -11.25
C LEU A 46 -2.26 -14.13 -9.95
N LEU A 47 -0.92 -14.16 -9.94
CA LEU A 47 -0.11 -13.73 -8.80
C LEU A 47 0.05 -12.21 -8.72
N GLY A 48 -0.54 -11.44 -9.63
CA GLY A 48 -0.44 -9.98 -9.66
C GLY A 48 0.98 -9.49 -9.94
N THR A 49 1.79 -10.26 -10.67
CA THR A 49 3.14 -9.82 -11.00
C THR A 49 3.09 -8.78 -12.10
N GLU A 50 3.36 -7.53 -11.74
CA GLU A 50 3.46 -6.45 -12.71
C GLU A 50 4.69 -6.63 -13.61
N MET A 51 4.47 -6.55 -14.91
CA MET A 51 5.51 -6.66 -15.93
C MET A 51 5.49 -5.39 -16.77
N GLY A 52 6.67 -4.85 -17.08
CA GLY A 52 6.81 -3.62 -17.85
C GLY A 52 7.16 -2.42 -16.98
N LYS A 53 7.07 -1.22 -17.56
CA LYS A 53 7.30 0.06 -16.89
C LYS A 53 6.02 0.89 -17.00
N HIS A 54 5.62 1.55 -15.92
CA HIS A 54 4.49 2.46 -15.89
C HIS A 54 4.93 3.82 -15.33
N GLY A 55 4.38 4.91 -15.88
CA GLY A 55 4.62 6.28 -15.39
C GLY A 55 6.00 6.86 -15.71
N PHE A 56 6.22 8.07 -15.20
CA PHE A 56 7.49 8.78 -15.26
C PHE A 56 8.34 8.48 -14.04
N VAL A 57 9.67 8.52 -14.18
CA VAL A 57 10.60 8.40 -13.05
C VAL A 57 10.60 9.72 -12.27
N ARG A 58 10.11 9.70 -11.03
CA ARG A 58 10.15 10.86 -10.12
C ARG A 58 11.59 11.07 -9.64
N LEU A 59 12.08 12.31 -9.76
CA LEU A 59 13.36 12.73 -9.19
C LEU A 59 13.27 12.78 -7.65
N PRO A 60 14.37 12.57 -6.91
CA PRO A 60 14.33 12.44 -5.44
C PRO A 60 13.92 13.72 -4.70
N LEU A 61 13.96 14.88 -5.36
CA LEU A 61 13.62 16.17 -4.77
C LEU A 61 12.14 16.50 -4.99
N ALA A 62 11.24 15.75 -4.38
CA ALA A 62 9.86 16.20 -4.35
C ALA A 62 9.30 16.03 -2.95
N GLU A 63 8.67 17.12 -2.49
CA GLU A 63 8.17 17.29 -1.14
C GLU A 63 7.04 16.29 -0.88
N GLU A 64 7.14 15.59 0.23
CA GLU A 64 6.04 14.80 0.77
C GLU A 64 5.24 15.72 1.69
N VAL A 65 3.93 15.79 1.43
CA VAL A 65 3.00 16.57 2.25
C VAL A 65 2.25 15.59 3.12
N ASP A 66 2.46 15.69 4.42
CA ASP A 66 1.72 14.89 5.38
C ASP A 66 0.26 15.38 5.46
N VAL A 67 -0.65 14.44 5.69
CA VAL A 67 -2.10 14.69 5.63
C VAL A 67 -2.78 14.30 6.93
N VAL A 68 -3.78 15.08 7.33
CA VAL A 68 -4.61 14.82 8.52
C VAL A 68 -6.08 14.98 8.19
N ASN A 69 -6.94 14.14 8.78
CA ASN A 69 -8.38 14.20 8.55
C ASN A 69 -9.10 15.04 9.63
N VAL A 70 -10.25 15.62 9.27
CA VAL A 70 -11.06 16.42 10.21
C VAL A 70 -11.56 15.63 11.44
N ASP A 71 -11.73 14.31 11.35
CA ASP A 71 -12.07 13.45 12.51
C ASP A 71 -10.97 13.46 13.58
N GLU A 72 -9.73 13.29 13.13
CA GLU A 72 -8.55 13.28 14.00
C GLU A 72 -8.36 14.66 14.65
N LEU A 73 -8.66 15.73 13.92
CA LEU A 73 -8.66 17.10 14.46
C LEU A 73 -9.72 17.29 15.55
N ASP A 74 -10.94 16.76 15.38
CA ASP A 74 -12.01 16.89 16.37
C ASP A 74 -11.70 16.13 17.67
N GLN A 75 -10.93 15.02 17.56
CA GLN A 75 -10.46 14.24 18.71
C GLN A 75 -9.26 14.89 19.43
N LEU A 76 -8.31 15.43 18.66
CA LEU A 76 -7.12 16.10 19.19
C LEU A 76 -7.42 17.49 19.77
N ALA A 77 -8.49 18.14 19.30
CA ALA A 77 -8.93 19.42 19.84
C ALA A 77 -9.38 19.28 21.31
N GLY A 78 -8.60 19.86 22.22
CA GLY A 78 -8.95 20.03 23.63
C GLY A 78 -10.14 20.99 23.84
N GLN A 79 -10.41 21.37 25.08
CA GLN A 79 -11.54 22.25 25.43
C GLN A 79 -11.48 23.63 24.75
N ASP A 80 -10.29 24.09 24.35
CA ASP A 80 -10.08 25.42 23.77
C ASP A 80 -10.23 25.49 22.24
N GLY A 81 -10.44 24.37 21.54
CA GLY A 81 -10.83 24.35 20.11
C GLY A 81 -9.81 24.95 19.11
N LYS A 82 -8.61 25.32 19.56
CA LYS A 82 -7.54 25.87 18.72
C LYS A 82 -6.54 24.79 18.35
N VAL A 83 -6.30 24.62 17.06
CA VAL A 83 -5.38 23.61 16.53
C VAL A 83 -4.50 24.24 15.45
N GLU A 84 -3.22 24.42 15.76
CA GLU A 84 -2.22 24.96 14.82
C GLU A 84 -1.39 23.81 14.24
N ILE A 85 -1.52 23.57 12.94
CA ILE A 85 -0.85 22.48 12.22
C ILE A 85 -0.30 23.02 10.90
N ASN A 86 0.84 23.71 10.97
CA ASN A 86 1.38 24.46 9.83
C ASN A 86 1.96 23.59 8.71
N GLU A 87 2.26 22.31 8.97
CA GLU A 87 2.96 21.44 8.01
C GLU A 87 2.04 20.43 7.29
N LEU A 88 0.78 20.30 7.71
CA LEU A 88 -0.11 19.23 7.23
C LEU A 88 -1.22 19.77 6.35
N LYS A 89 -1.65 18.95 5.38
CA LYS A 89 -2.84 19.22 4.56
C LYS A 89 -4.08 18.56 5.18
N VAL A 90 -5.14 19.33 5.40
CA VAL A 90 -6.37 18.86 6.03
C VAL A 90 -7.37 18.30 5.00
N LEU A 91 -7.76 17.06 5.23
CA LEU A 91 -8.69 16.28 4.41
C LEU A 91 -10.07 16.13 5.08
N GLY A 92 -11.12 16.06 4.27
CA GLY A 92 -12.51 16.10 4.75
C GLY A 92 -13.12 14.76 5.24
N ARG A 93 -12.33 13.75 5.63
CA ARG A 93 -12.89 12.49 6.15
C ARG A 93 -13.35 12.66 7.61
N GLY A 94 -14.57 12.24 7.92
CA GLY A 94 -15.16 12.33 9.26
C GLY A 94 -16.19 13.45 9.44
N ARG A 95 -16.58 13.72 10.68
CA ARG A 95 -17.50 14.80 11.08
C ARG A 95 -16.79 15.73 12.05
N VAL A 96 -17.21 16.99 12.05
CA VAL A 96 -16.74 18.01 12.99
C VAL A 96 -17.90 18.28 13.95
N THR A 97 -17.71 17.99 15.23
CA THR A 97 -18.76 18.20 16.24
C THR A 97 -18.55 19.48 17.05
N ARG A 98 -17.31 19.97 17.12
CA ARG A 98 -16.93 21.16 17.89
C ARG A 98 -16.58 22.34 16.99
N LYS A 99 -16.59 23.55 17.56
CA LYS A 99 -16.05 24.74 16.90
C LYS A 99 -14.53 24.64 16.90
N LEU A 100 -13.93 24.59 15.71
CA LEU A 100 -12.48 24.46 15.54
C LEU A 100 -11.90 25.68 14.81
N GLU A 101 -10.84 26.26 15.36
CA GLU A 101 -9.99 27.21 14.66
C GLU A 101 -8.72 26.48 14.22
N VAL A 102 -8.60 26.20 12.90
CA VAL A 102 -7.53 25.38 12.34
C VAL A 102 -6.65 26.20 11.42
N LYS A 103 -5.34 26.23 11.70
CA LYS A 103 -4.31 26.79 10.81
C LYS A 103 -3.54 25.66 10.15
N ALA A 104 -3.50 25.63 8.81
CA ALA A 104 -2.80 24.56 8.09
C ALA A 104 -2.30 24.96 6.69
N LEU A 105 -1.35 24.16 6.15
CA LEU A 105 -0.73 24.38 4.83
C LEU A 105 -1.75 24.37 3.68
N GLY A 106 -2.82 23.60 3.83
CA GLY A 106 -3.91 23.61 2.87
C GLY A 106 -5.10 22.77 3.32
N PHE A 107 -6.28 23.11 2.78
CA PHE A 107 -7.52 22.40 3.05
C PHE A 107 -8.15 21.91 1.75
N THR A 108 -8.72 20.71 1.78
CA THR A 108 -9.64 20.25 0.74
C THR A 108 -10.96 21.02 0.78
N ALA A 109 -11.65 21.12 -0.36
CA ALA A 109 -12.93 21.82 -0.44
C ALA A 109 -13.97 21.28 0.56
N THR A 110 -14.03 19.95 0.70
CA THR A 110 -14.92 19.28 1.65
C THR A 110 -14.55 19.51 3.11
N ALA A 111 -13.26 19.68 3.43
CA ALA A 111 -12.81 20.02 4.78
C ALA A 111 -13.24 21.44 5.17
N LYS A 112 -13.03 22.42 4.29
CA LYS A 112 -13.45 23.82 4.53
C LYS A 112 -14.94 23.92 4.84
N SER A 113 -15.77 23.32 3.99
CA SER A 113 -17.23 23.35 4.18
C SER A 113 -17.67 22.72 5.51
N LYS A 114 -16.99 21.66 5.99
CA LYS A 114 -17.34 21.02 7.27
C LYS A 114 -16.93 21.85 8.48
N ILE A 115 -15.76 22.50 8.43
CA ILE A 115 -15.27 23.36 9.51
C ILE A 115 -16.15 24.62 9.60
N GLU A 116 -16.49 25.24 8.46
CA GLU A 116 -17.38 26.40 8.40
C GLU A 116 -18.81 26.05 8.86
N ALA A 117 -19.34 24.88 8.48
CA ALA A 117 -20.66 24.42 8.93
C ALA A 117 -20.73 24.19 10.45
N ALA A 118 -19.61 23.82 11.07
CA ALA A 118 -19.51 23.70 12.53
C ALA A 118 -19.30 25.05 13.24
N GLY A 119 -19.21 26.17 12.49
CA GLY A 119 -18.94 27.51 13.02
C GLY A 119 -17.48 27.72 13.41
N GLY A 120 -16.56 26.92 12.84
CA GLY A 120 -15.12 27.06 12.97
C GLY A 120 -14.50 27.95 11.88
N GLN A 121 -13.22 28.25 12.01
CA GLN A 121 -12.44 29.04 11.03
C GLN A 121 -11.26 28.22 10.51
N ALA A 122 -11.09 28.21 9.18
CA ALA A 122 -9.97 27.54 8.52
C ALA A 122 -9.05 28.59 7.87
N VAL A 123 -7.85 28.74 8.41
CA VAL A 123 -6.85 29.71 7.92
C VAL A 123 -5.72 28.95 7.24
N VAL A 124 -5.42 29.31 5.99
CA VAL A 124 -4.27 28.75 5.25
C VAL A 124 -3.03 29.55 5.64
N VAL A 125 -1.97 28.88 6.08
CA VAL A 125 -0.66 29.46 6.43
C VAL A 125 0.42 28.84 5.57
#